data_AF-X1G7L4-F1
#
_entry.id   AF-X1G7L4-F1
#
_cell.length_a   1.000
_cell.length_b   1.000
_cell.length_c   1.000
_cell.angle_alpha   90.00
_cell.angle_beta   90.00
_cell.angle_gamma   90.00
#
_symmetry.space_group_name_H-M   'P 1'
#
loop_
_entity.id
_entity.type
_entity.pdbx_description
1 polymer ?
#
loop_
_entity_poly.entity_id
_entity_poly.type
_entity_poly.pdbx_seq_one_letter_code
_entity_poly.pdbx_strand_id
1 'polypeptide(L)'
;MKTRRFAVATLIAAMTLTGCSGGNQEAPSGGGAAEVGNTNDINPQDPANLQQGGNLRLALTDFPPNFNSLHIDGNTGDVSALMRPTMPRAFRIAADGTATVNTDFFTSVELTGTNPQVV
;
A
#
# COMPACT_ATOMS: atom_id res chain seq x y z
N MET A 1 -41.45 7.44 37.89
CA MET A 1 -41.32 7.36 36.42
C MET A 1 -40.25 8.29 35.82
N LYS A 2 -40.12 9.55 36.26
CA LYS A 2 -39.13 10.50 35.71
C LYS A 2 -37.66 10.11 36.00
N THR A 3 -37.33 9.71 37.22
CA THR A 3 -35.99 9.27 37.63
C THR A 3 -35.47 8.05 36.87
N ARG A 4 -36.35 7.09 36.56
CA ARG A 4 -36.02 5.89 35.78
C ARG A 4 -35.75 6.20 34.30
N ARG A 5 -36.34 7.27 33.75
CA ARG A 5 -36.05 7.74 32.38
C ARG A 5 -34.71 8.47 32.30
N PHE A 6 -34.35 9.24 33.32
CA PHE A 6 -33.04 9.87 33.41
C PHE A 6 -31.92 8.84 33.51
N ALA A 7 -32.06 7.82 34.36
CA ALA A 7 -31.06 6.76 34.50
C ALA A 7 -30.79 6.01 33.17
N VAL A 8 -31.84 5.74 32.39
CA VAL A 8 -31.70 5.08 31.07
C VAL A 8 -31.00 6.00 30.07
N ALA A 9 -31.34 7.30 30.04
CA ALA A 9 -30.69 8.25 29.15
C ALA A 9 -29.19 8.41 29.45
N THR A 10 -28.81 8.44 30.73
CA THR A 10 -27.39 8.51 31.13
C THR A 10 -26.61 7.26 30.75
N LEU A 11 -27.23 6.07 30.87
CA LEU A 11 -26.60 4.80 30.50
C LEU A 11 -26.32 4.72 28.98
N ILE A 12 -27.29 5.15 28.17
CA ILE A 12 -27.15 5.17 26.70
C ILE A 12 -26.06 6.15 26.28
N ALA A 13 -26.04 7.36 26.87
CA ALA A 13 -25.02 8.36 26.60
C ALA A 13 -23.61 7.82 26.95
N ALA A 14 -23.46 7.17 28.10
CA ALA A 14 -22.20 6.57 28.50
C ALA A 14 -21.72 5.47 27.52
N MET A 15 -22.60 4.58 27.06
CA MET A 15 -22.25 3.55 26.06
C MET A 15 -21.88 4.16 24.69
N THR A 16 -22.54 5.25 24.28
CA THR A 16 -22.17 5.92 23.02
C THR A 16 -20.82 6.64 23.09
N LEU A 17 -20.43 7.17 24.26
CA LEU A 17 -19.14 7.83 24.43
C LEU A 17 -17.97 6.83 24.51
N THR A 18 -18.17 5.64 25.09
CA THR A 18 -17.10 4.62 25.21
C THR A 18 -16.96 3.73 23.97
N GLY A 19 -17.92 3.77 23.03
CA GLY A 19 -17.88 2.98 21.80
C GLY A 19 -16.95 3.51 20.70
N CYS A 20 -16.56 4.79 20.75
CA CYS A 20 -15.70 5.40 19.73
C CYS A 20 -14.20 5.38 20.07
N SER A 21 -13.82 4.86 21.25
CA SER A 21 -12.41 4.67 21.60
C SER A 21 -12.19 3.17 21.81
N GLY A 22 -11.88 2.47 20.73
CA GLY A 22 -11.21 1.19 20.85
C GLY A 22 -9.89 1.48 21.56
N GLY A 23 -9.73 0.99 22.79
CA GLY A 23 -8.45 1.08 23.48
C GLY A 23 -7.35 0.48 22.60
N ASN A 24 -6.09 0.88 22.82
CA ASN A 24 -4.91 0.29 22.19
C ASN A 24 -4.75 -1.18 22.56
N GLN A 25 -5.70 -2.03 22.16
CA GLN A 25 -5.57 -3.46 22.17
C GLN A 25 -4.63 -3.78 21.03
N GLU A 26 -3.37 -3.99 21.40
CA GLU A 26 -2.38 -4.57 20.53
C GLU A 26 -2.99 -5.84 19.93
N ALA A 27 -3.15 -5.85 18.61
CA ALA A 27 -3.73 -6.99 17.93
C ALA A 27 -2.89 -8.22 18.32
N PRO A 28 -3.53 -9.33 18.75
CA PRO A 28 -2.78 -10.53 19.05
C PRO A 28 -1.93 -10.88 17.83
N SER A 29 -0.65 -11.20 18.06
CA SER A 29 0.26 -11.62 17.00
C SER A 29 -0.43 -12.70 16.18
N GLY A 30 -0.56 -12.47 14.87
CA GLY A 30 -1.31 -13.31 13.94
C GLY A 30 -0.72 -14.72 13.73
N GLY A 31 0.13 -15.21 14.63
CA GLY A 31 0.58 -16.59 14.70
C GLY A 31 1.18 -17.09 13.40
N GLY A 32 2.43 -16.72 13.13
CA GLY A 32 3.19 -17.17 11.97
C GLY A 32 4.29 -16.17 11.65
N ALA A 33 5.41 -16.63 11.13
CA ALA A 33 6.33 -15.72 10.47
C ALA A 33 5.56 -15.16 9.26
N ALA A 34 5.30 -13.85 9.25
CA ALA A 34 4.76 -13.17 8.07
C ALA A 34 5.87 -13.10 7.01
N GLU A 35 6.31 -14.27 6.56
CA GLU A 35 7.33 -14.43 5.55
C GLU A 35 6.65 -14.31 4.19
N VAL A 36 7.09 -13.30 3.44
CA VAL A 36 6.81 -13.23 2.01
C VAL A 36 7.53 -14.43 1.40
N GLY A 37 6.77 -15.40 0.89
CA GLY A 37 7.35 -16.55 0.21
C GLY A 37 8.12 -16.12 -1.04
N ASN A 38 9.09 -16.93 -1.47
CA ASN A 38 9.84 -16.68 -2.71
C ASN A 38 9.09 -17.15 -3.97
N THR A 39 7.85 -17.60 -3.83
CA THR A 39 7.04 -18.12 -4.94
C THR A 39 6.55 -16.96 -5.80
N ASN A 40 6.83 -17.05 -7.10
CA ASN A 40 6.31 -16.11 -8.07
C ASN A 40 5.18 -16.77 -8.86
N ASP A 41 3.98 -16.19 -8.83
CA ASP A 41 2.80 -16.72 -9.52
C ASP A 41 2.89 -16.56 -11.05
N ILE A 42 3.83 -15.74 -11.54
CA ILE A 42 4.14 -15.64 -12.96
C ILE A 42 5.30 -16.55 -13.33
N ASN A 43 5.29 -17.12 -14.54
CA ASN A 43 6.46 -17.83 -15.10
C ASN A 43 7.59 -16.82 -15.35
N PRO A 44 8.66 -16.77 -14.52
CA PRO A 44 9.71 -15.78 -14.69
C PRO A 44 10.50 -16.09 -15.97
N GLN A 45 10.67 -15.10 -16.83
CA GLN A 45 11.44 -15.18 -18.07
C GLN A 45 12.35 -13.96 -18.16
N ASP A 46 13.53 -14.13 -18.75
CA ASP A 46 14.42 -13.02 -19.03
C ASP A 46 13.75 -12.06 -20.03
N PRO A 47 13.54 -10.77 -19.69
CA PRO A 47 13.01 -9.78 -20.63
C PRO A 47 13.81 -9.67 -21.94
N ALA A 48 15.09 -10.04 -21.95
CA ALA A 48 15.93 -10.08 -23.14
C ALA A 48 15.43 -11.09 -24.19
N ASN A 49 14.61 -12.07 -23.79
CA ASN A 49 13.99 -13.04 -24.70
C ASN A 49 12.75 -12.49 -25.42
N LEU A 50 12.28 -11.28 -25.07
CA LEU A 50 11.14 -10.67 -25.74
C LEU A 50 11.49 -10.26 -27.17
N GLN A 51 10.55 -10.47 -28.09
CA GLN A 51 10.68 -9.96 -29.45
C GLN A 51 10.75 -8.42 -29.45
N GLN A 52 11.60 -7.85 -30.30
CA GLN A 52 11.69 -6.41 -30.45
C GLN A 52 10.50 -5.87 -31.27
N GLY A 53 9.79 -4.88 -30.72
CA GLY A 53 8.64 -4.24 -31.36
C GLY A 53 7.29 -4.93 -31.09
N GLY A 54 6.25 -4.50 -31.82
CA GLY A 54 4.87 -4.98 -31.65
C GLY A 54 4.00 -4.05 -30.78
N ASN A 55 2.85 -4.55 -30.34
CA ASN A 55 1.89 -3.81 -29.52
C ASN A 55 1.54 -4.58 -28.25
N LEU A 56 1.79 -3.98 -27.08
CA LEU A 56 1.31 -4.47 -25.79
C LEU A 56 -0.06 -3.85 -25.50
N ARG A 57 -1.09 -4.69 -25.31
CA ARG A 57 -2.44 -4.27 -24.90
C ARG A 57 -2.75 -4.85 -23.54
N LEU A 58 -2.81 -3.99 -22.53
CA LEU A 58 -3.16 -4.37 -21.16
C LEU A 58 -4.62 -3.98 -20.89
N ALA A 59 -5.36 -4.86 -20.23
CA ALA A 59 -6.74 -4.59 -19.85
C ALA A 59 -6.76 -3.64 -18.64
N LEU A 60 -7.69 -2.69 -18.66
CA LEU A 60 -8.07 -1.89 -17.50
C LEU A 60 -9.52 -2.27 -17.13
N THR A 61 -9.82 -2.26 -15.85
CA THR A 61 -11.18 -2.54 -15.37
C THR A 61 -12.10 -1.33 -15.52
N ASP A 62 -11.56 -0.12 -15.42
CA ASP A 62 -12.25 1.13 -15.71
C ASP A 62 -11.27 2.21 -16.23
N PHE A 63 -11.79 3.26 -16.86
CA PHE A 63 -10.98 4.40 -17.26
C PHE A 63 -10.68 5.30 -16.05
N PRO A 64 -9.40 5.59 -15.73
CA PRO A 64 -9.08 6.38 -14.55
C PRO A 64 -9.71 7.78 -14.53
N PRO A 65 -10.41 8.16 -13.45
CA PRO A 65 -10.92 9.52 -13.30
C PRO A 65 -9.79 10.52 -12.96
N ASN A 66 -8.68 10.02 -12.41
CA ASN A 66 -7.50 10.81 -12.09
C ASN A 66 -6.22 9.95 -12.22
N PHE A 67 -5.18 10.48 -12.84
CA PHE A 67 -3.90 9.79 -13.05
C PHE A 67 -2.82 10.10 -12.00
N ASN A 68 -3.12 11.00 -11.05
CA ASN A 68 -2.22 11.29 -9.94
C ASN A 68 -2.42 10.28 -8.82
N SER A 69 -1.47 9.35 -8.66
CA SER A 69 -1.49 8.33 -7.60
C SER A 69 -1.46 8.89 -6.17
N LEU A 70 -1.13 10.16 -5.99
CA LEU A 70 -1.16 10.85 -4.69
C LEU A 70 -2.51 11.52 -4.41
N HIS A 71 -3.46 11.43 -5.34
CA HIS A 71 -4.83 11.88 -5.15
C HIS A 71 -5.73 10.70 -4.73
N ILE A 72 -6.75 10.95 -3.91
CA ILE A 72 -7.65 9.89 -3.42
C ILE A 72 -8.35 9.15 -4.58
N ASP A 73 -8.78 9.87 -5.60
CA ASP A 73 -9.41 9.30 -6.80
C ASP A 73 -8.41 8.64 -7.78
N GLY A 74 -7.11 8.77 -7.53
CA GLY A 74 -6.05 8.15 -8.34
C GLY A 74 -5.40 6.94 -7.68
N ASN A 75 -5.79 6.61 -6.44
CA ASN A 75 -5.24 5.47 -5.70
C ASN A 75 -5.97 4.16 -6.04
N THR A 76 -6.02 3.81 -7.33
CA THR A 76 -6.65 2.57 -7.81
C THR A 76 -5.62 1.60 -8.38
N GLY A 77 -5.99 0.32 -8.50
CA GLY A 77 -5.14 -0.72 -9.09
C GLY A 77 -4.80 -0.42 -10.56
N ASP A 78 -5.78 0.03 -11.35
CA ASP A 78 -5.60 0.36 -12.77
C ASP A 78 -4.64 1.54 -12.97
N VAL A 79 -4.79 2.62 -12.17
CA VAL A 79 -3.84 3.74 -12.20
C VAL A 79 -2.46 3.27 -11.78
N SER A 80 -2.35 2.48 -10.71
CA SER A 80 -1.06 1.92 -10.29
C SER A 80 -0.40 1.09 -11.38
N ALA A 81 -1.16 0.22 -12.07
CA ALA A 81 -0.66 -0.61 -13.16
C ALA A 81 -0.19 0.20 -14.37
N LEU A 82 -0.87 1.31 -14.68
CA LEU A 82 -0.51 2.21 -15.77
C LEU A 82 0.69 3.11 -15.44
N MET A 83 0.71 3.69 -14.24
CA MET A 83 1.72 4.64 -13.81
C MET A 83 3.05 3.95 -13.48
N ARG A 84 3.01 2.72 -12.96
CA ARG A 84 4.21 1.97 -12.54
C ARG A 84 5.27 1.80 -13.65
N PRO A 85 4.94 1.47 -14.91
CA PRO A 85 5.91 1.42 -16.02
C PRO A 85 6.18 2.77 -16.70
N THR A 86 5.39 3.82 -16.44
CA THR A 86 5.49 5.10 -17.16
C THR A 86 6.08 6.25 -16.32
N MET A 87 6.31 6.04 -15.02
CA MET A 87 6.89 7.02 -14.12
C MET A 87 8.20 6.55 -13.46
N PRO A 88 9.13 7.48 -13.15
CA PRO A 88 10.33 7.16 -12.39
C PRO A 88 9.96 6.69 -10.97
N ARG A 89 10.70 5.70 -10.47
CA ARG A 89 10.62 5.26 -9.07
C ARG A 89 12.00 5.01 -8.52
N ALA A 90 12.22 5.37 -7.26
CA ALA A 90 13.50 5.18 -6.58
C ALA A 90 13.84 3.72 -6.32
N PHE A 91 12.84 2.87 -6.09
CA PHE A 91 13.05 1.46 -5.74
C PHE A 91 12.24 0.48 -6.61
N ARG A 92 12.86 -0.68 -6.85
CA ARG A 92 12.22 -1.89 -7.40
C ARG A 92 11.95 -2.83 -6.24
N ILE A 93 10.74 -3.37 -6.20
CA ILE A 93 10.32 -4.40 -5.25
C ILE A 93 10.28 -5.72 -6.00
N ALA A 94 11.10 -6.67 -5.59
CA ALA A 94 11.15 -8.03 -6.14
C ALA A 94 9.99 -8.90 -5.60
N ALA A 95 9.81 -10.09 -6.16
CA ALA A 95 8.70 -10.99 -5.81
C ALA A 95 8.74 -11.45 -4.35
N ASP A 96 9.94 -11.55 -3.78
CA ASP A 96 10.23 -11.84 -2.36
C ASP A 96 10.04 -10.61 -1.43
N GLY A 97 9.63 -9.46 -1.98
CA GLY A 97 9.48 -8.20 -1.25
C GLY A 97 10.77 -7.40 -1.10
N THR A 98 11.91 -7.88 -1.60
CA THR A 98 13.20 -7.17 -1.48
C THR A 98 13.16 -5.84 -2.25
N ALA A 99 13.55 -4.75 -1.59
CA ALA A 99 13.68 -3.43 -2.19
C ALA A 99 15.11 -3.16 -2.68
N THR A 100 15.26 -2.78 -3.94
CA THR A 100 16.56 -2.43 -4.56
C THR A 100 16.49 -1.06 -5.23
N VAL A 101 17.57 -0.29 -5.21
CA VAL A 101 17.63 1.03 -5.88
C VAL A 101 17.46 0.84 -7.39
N ASN A 102 16.63 1.70 -7.99
CA ASN A 102 16.43 1.73 -9.42
C ASN A 102 17.52 2.58 -10.09
N THR A 103 18.57 1.91 -10.56
CA THR A 103 19.73 2.53 -11.20
C THR A 103 19.47 3.15 -12.57
N ASP A 104 18.27 2.95 -13.13
CA ASP A 104 17.86 3.61 -14.37
C ASP A 104 17.58 5.11 -14.12
N PHE A 105 17.26 5.48 -12.87
CA PHE A 105 16.93 6.85 -12.48
C PHE A 105 17.81 7.41 -11.34
N PHE A 106 18.35 6.56 -10.45
CA PHE A 106 19.10 6.97 -9.27
C PHE A 106 20.46 6.28 -9.22
N THR A 107 21.55 7.03 -9.11
CA THR A 107 22.89 6.46 -8.94
C THR A 107 23.07 5.83 -7.55
N SER A 108 22.53 6.45 -6.51
CA SER A 108 22.55 5.96 -5.13
C SER A 108 21.39 6.55 -4.32
N VAL A 109 21.00 5.86 -3.25
CA VAL A 109 20.08 6.33 -2.22
C VAL A 109 20.59 5.79 -0.88
N GLU A 110 21.12 6.64 -0.01
CA GLU A 110 21.86 6.23 1.18
C GLU A 110 21.48 7.08 2.39
N LEU A 111 21.33 6.46 3.55
CA LEU A 111 21.15 7.20 4.80
C LEU A 111 22.51 7.77 5.24
N THR A 112 22.68 9.09 5.12
CA THR A 112 23.95 9.78 5.41
C THR A 112 24.01 10.40 6.81
N GLY A 113 22.88 10.48 7.51
CA GLY A 113 22.81 10.96 8.89
C GLY A 113 21.58 10.44 9.62
N THR A 114 21.68 10.27 10.94
CA THR A 114 20.59 9.75 11.79
C THR A 114 20.06 10.76 12.80
N ASN A 115 20.75 11.89 13.02
CA ASN A 115 20.29 12.96 13.91
C ASN A 115 20.80 14.35 13.45
N PRO A 116 20.06 15.08 12.60
CA PRO A 116 18.78 14.70 11.98
C PRO A 116 18.95 13.58 10.92
N GLN A 117 17.84 12.94 10.56
CA GLN A 117 17.84 11.96 9.48
C GLN A 117 18.10 12.66 8.13
N VAL A 118 19.09 12.18 7.36
CA VAL A 118 19.42 12.68 6.03
C VAL A 118 19.58 11.50 5.08
N VAL A 119 18.90 11.56 3.93
CA VAL A 119 19.00 10.61 2.82
C VAL A 119 19.52 11.35 1.60
#